data_AF-A0A5N5GNI9-F1
#
_entry.id   AF-A0A5N5GNI9-F1
#
_cell.length_a   1.000
_cell.length_b   1.000
_cell.length_c   1.000
_cell.angle_alpha   90.00
_cell.angle_beta   90.00
_cell.angle_gamma   90.00
#
_symmetry.space_group_name_H-M   'P 1'
#
loop_
_entity.id
_entity.type
_entity.pdbx_description
1 polymer ?
#
loop_
_entity_poly.entity_id
_entity_poly.type
_entity_poly.pdbx_seq_one_letter_code
_entity_poly.pdbx_strand_id
1 'polypeptide(L)'
;MFQVSYIIEEYQCGRTPNPDVLCNTRIKFGSFMDAISSMKFDRVASGHYANVVHPPASETDEDSVLELSQDMVKDQTYFLSHLSQAQLKRLIFPLGCLSKDEVRKLATKFDLPNKDRKDSQGICFLGKIKFNEFIARHIGENKGVILEAESGDFLGNHRGFWFYTIGQRQGLCLPGGPWYVVEKDIKNNVVFVSRNYFSDEKRRRLFRVGSLKWLNGLPPNQISQLECKVRHGPAFCNCSLIMEPGEDGHEDVAVVHLSQDDQGLAAGQFAAFYRGRTCLGSGVILESWDDQGFPVCARALEIARLEDKSLLGKPVKIKVKPENVITESGEADGTELCGGLENSRIAAAKPPTPMQQLSFIPS
;
A
#
# COMPACT_ATOMS: atom_id res chain seq x y z
N MET A 1 4.98 -24.20 0.70
CA MET A 1 5.01 -24.08 2.17
C MET A 1 5.64 -22.75 2.61
N PHE A 2 6.79 -22.36 2.07
CA PHE A 2 7.54 -21.14 2.46
C PHE A 2 6.82 -19.78 2.33
N GLN A 3 5.87 -19.59 1.40
CA GLN A 3 5.18 -18.30 1.26
C GLN A 3 4.20 -18.04 2.41
N VAL A 4 3.43 -19.06 2.80
CA VAL A 4 2.44 -18.91 3.87
C VAL A 4 3.14 -18.66 5.20
N SER A 5 4.18 -19.44 5.52
CA SER A 5 4.96 -19.25 6.76
C SER A 5 5.52 -17.83 6.88
N TYR A 6 6.16 -17.32 5.82
CA TYR A 6 6.67 -15.95 5.81
C TYR A 6 5.57 -14.91 6.02
N ILE A 7 4.43 -15.03 5.34
CA ILE A 7 3.30 -14.10 5.52
C ILE A 7 2.85 -14.12 6.99
N ILE A 8 2.69 -15.31 7.57
CA ILE A 8 2.27 -15.48 8.95
C ILE A 8 3.28 -14.86 9.93
N GLU A 9 4.57 -15.09 9.74
CA GLU A 9 5.65 -14.52 10.56
C GLU A 9 5.63 -12.98 10.51
N GLU A 10 5.49 -12.38 9.33
CA GLU A 10 5.39 -10.93 9.18
C GLU A 10 4.20 -10.34 9.93
N TYR A 11 3.03 -11.00 9.87
CA TYR A 11 1.86 -10.59 10.65
C TYR A 11 2.06 -10.74 12.15
N GLN A 12 2.74 -11.79 12.61
CA GLN A 12 3.08 -11.99 14.02
C GLN A 12 4.04 -10.91 14.54
N CYS A 13 4.94 -10.42 13.69
CA CYS A 13 5.78 -9.27 14.01
C CYS A 13 5.06 -7.92 13.89
N GLY A 14 3.77 -7.90 13.55
CA GLY A 14 3.03 -6.65 13.42
C GLY A 14 3.25 -5.90 12.11
N ARG A 15 3.91 -6.51 11.12
CA ARG A 15 4.04 -5.95 9.78
C ARG A 15 2.82 -6.30 8.94
N THR A 16 2.68 -5.65 7.79
CA THR A 16 1.63 -5.91 6.79
C THR A 16 2.31 -6.30 5.48
N PRO A 17 2.63 -7.59 5.27
CA PRO A 17 3.28 -8.04 4.04
C PRO A 17 2.37 -7.88 2.81
N ASN A 18 2.97 -7.78 1.63
CA ASN A 18 2.23 -7.84 0.35
C ASN A 18 2.28 -9.25 -0.26
N PRO A 19 1.23 -10.07 -0.10
CA PRO A 19 1.24 -11.47 -0.56
C PRO A 19 1.27 -11.62 -2.08
N ASP A 20 0.77 -10.65 -2.84
CA ASP A 20 0.73 -10.72 -4.30
C ASP A 20 2.11 -10.47 -4.93
N VAL A 21 2.88 -9.51 -4.40
CA VAL A 21 4.30 -9.32 -4.78
C VAL A 21 5.07 -10.63 -4.55
N LEU A 22 4.93 -11.22 -3.36
CA LEU A 22 5.60 -12.48 -3.02
C LEU A 22 5.13 -13.66 -3.88
N CYS A 23 3.85 -13.70 -4.25
CA CYS A 23 3.29 -14.74 -5.10
C CYS A 23 3.91 -14.69 -6.49
N ASN A 24 4.08 -13.49 -7.04
CA ASN A 24 4.76 -13.31 -8.33
C ASN A 24 6.21 -13.77 -8.23
N THR A 25 6.97 -13.29 -7.24
CA THR A 25 8.40 -13.61 -7.12
C THR A 25 8.66 -15.09 -6.77
N ARG A 26 7.86 -15.72 -5.91
CA ARG A 26 8.15 -17.07 -5.39
C ARG A 26 7.37 -18.18 -6.08
N ILE A 27 6.15 -17.92 -6.53
CA ILE A 27 5.25 -18.96 -7.07
C ILE A 27 5.14 -18.84 -8.58
N LYS A 28 4.52 -17.76 -9.09
CA LYS A 28 4.22 -17.62 -10.53
C LYS A 28 5.48 -17.56 -11.40
N PHE A 29 6.51 -16.88 -10.90
CA PHE A 29 7.77 -16.71 -11.59
C PHE A 29 8.95 -17.30 -10.81
N GLY A 30 8.69 -17.98 -9.69
CA GLY A 30 9.68 -18.82 -9.00
C GLY A 30 9.41 -20.27 -9.33
N SER A 31 8.73 -20.98 -8.41
CA SER A 31 8.49 -22.42 -8.49
C SER A 31 7.86 -22.90 -9.80
N PHE A 32 6.97 -22.11 -10.43
CA PHE A 32 6.43 -22.47 -11.75
C PHE A 32 7.53 -22.50 -12.83
N MET A 33 8.42 -21.50 -12.83
CA MET A 33 9.53 -21.45 -13.78
C MET A 33 10.57 -22.52 -13.53
N ASP A 34 10.76 -22.93 -12.28
CA ASP A 34 11.61 -24.07 -11.91
C ASP A 34 11.01 -25.38 -12.41
N ALA A 35 9.69 -25.57 -12.24
CA ALA A 35 8.98 -26.78 -12.66
C ALA A 35 9.02 -27.01 -14.18
N ILE A 36 9.05 -25.93 -14.97
CA ILE A 36 9.15 -26.01 -16.44
C ILE A 36 10.59 -25.85 -16.96
N SER A 37 11.60 -25.78 -16.08
CA SER A 37 12.99 -25.49 -16.48
C SER A 37 13.59 -26.54 -17.41
N SER A 38 13.12 -27.80 -17.35
CA SER A 38 13.53 -28.88 -18.24
C SER A 38 12.83 -28.85 -19.60
N MET A 39 11.80 -28.02 -19.77
CA MET A 39 11.04 -27.87 -21.02
C MET A 39 11.66 -26.77 -21.90
N LYS A 40 11.55 -26.94 -23.22
CA LYS A 40 12.08 -25.98 -24.19
C LYS A 40 11.06 -24.89 -24.50
N PHE A 41 10.96 -23.90 -23.63
CA PHE A 41 10.16 -22.69 -23.85
C PHE A 41 11.04 -21.45 -23.84
N ASP A 42 10.87 -20.58 -24.85
CA ASP A 42 11.65 -19.34 -24.97
C ASP A 42 11.22 -18.28 -23.93
N ARG A 43 9.91 -18.22 -23.67
CA ARG A 43 9.27 -17.23 -22.80
C ARG A 43 8.03 -17.80 -22.10
N VAL A 44 7.68 -17.20 -20.97
CA VAL A 44 6.46 -17.45 -20.20
C VAL A 44 5.54 -16.25 -20.33
N ALA A 45 4.32 -16.48 -20.81
CA ALA A 45 3.29 -15.45 -20.87
C ALA A 45 2.42 -15.45 -19.60
N SER A 46 2.00 -14.27 -19.16
CA SER A 46 0.93 -14.15 -18.18
C SER A 46 0.02 -12.97 -18.48
N GLY A 47 -1.20 -13.00 -17.96
CA GLY A 47 -2.19 -11.93 -18.13
C GLY A 47 -1.98 -10.72 -17.22
N HIS A 48 -0.73 -10.41 -16.85
CA HIS A 48 -0.46 -9.18 -16.10
C HIS A 48 -0.54 -7.96 -17.03
N TYR A 49 -1.09 -6.86 -16.50
CA TYR A 49 -1.07 -5.56 -17.16
C TYR A 49 0.25 -4.88 -16.84
N ALA A 50 1.29 -5.23 -17.58
CA ALA A 50 2.62 -4.62 -17.55
C ALA A 50 3.27 -4.86 -18.92
N ASN A 51 4.39 -4.21 -19.22
CA ASN A 51 5.15 -4.47 -20.42
C ASN A 51 6.57 -4.94 -20.07
N VAL A 52 7.15 -5.83 -20.87
CA VAL A 52 8.57 -6.20 -20.77
C VAL A 52 9.22 -5.88 -22.10
N VAL A 53 10.19 -4.99 -22.07
CA VAL A 53 11.02 -4.66 -23.24
C VAL A 53 12.28 -5.49 -23.13
N HIS A 54 12.45 -6.43 -24.07
CA HIS A 54 13.67 -7.19 -24.20
C HIS A 54 14.65 -6.46 -25.11
N PRO A 55 15.96 -6.60 -24.89
CA PRO A 55 16.95 -6.10 -25.82
C PRO A 55 16.84 -6.79 -27.18
N PRO A 56 17.39 -6.19 -28.26
CA PRO A 56 17.49 -6.82 -29.56
C PRO A 56 18.19 -8.19 -29.48
N ALA A 57 17.89 -9.09 -30.42
CA ALA A 57 18.48 -10.42 -30.46
C ALA A 57 20.02 -10.43 -30.62
N SER A 58 20.61 -9.32 -31.06
CA SER A 58 22.06 -9.12 -31.15
C SER A 58 22.72 -8.80 -29.80
N GLU A 59 21.94 -8.44 -28.78
CA GLU A 59 22.41 -7.93 -27.48
C GLU A 59 21.79 -8.75 -26.34
N THR A 60 21.95 -10.08 -26.38
CA THR A 60 21.31 -10.99 -25.41
C THR A 60 21.77 -10.80 -23.95
N ASP A 61 22.96 -10.21 -23.77
CA ASP A 61 23.52 -9.94 -22.45
C ASP A 61 22.87 -8.74 -21.78
N GLU A 62 22.26 -7.84 -22.56
CA GLU A 62 21.57 -6.66 -22.04
C GLU A 62 20.35 -7.01 -21.19
N ASP A 63 19.98 -6.06 -20.35
CA ASP A 63 18.93 -6.21 -19.38
C ASP A 63 17.54 -6.04 -19.99
N SER A 64 16.60 -6.92 -19.62
CA SER A 64 15.18 -6.70 -19.88
C SER A 64 14.64 -5.63 -18.95
N VAL A 65 13.72 -4.81 -19.47
CA VAL A 65 13.16 -3.65 -18.78
C VAL A 65 11.67 -3.89 -18.50
N LEU A 66 11.25 -3.69 -17.25
CA LEU A 66 9.85 -3.71 -16.87
C LEU A 66 9.26 -2.32 -17.03
N GLU A 67 8.19 -2.19 -17.79
CA GLU A 67 7.50 -0.93 -18.04
C GLU A 67 6.04 -0.97 -17.63
N LEU A 68 5.52 0.22 -17.33
CA LEU A 68 4.10 0.45 -17.09
C LEU A 68 3.28 -0.06 -18.29
N SER A 69 2.11 -0.62 -17.99
CA SER A 69 1.12 -0.90 -19.02
C SER A 69 0.53 0.39 -19.61
N GLN A 70 -0.19 0.24 -20.72
CA GLN A 70 -1.01 1.32 -21.29
C GLN A 70 -2.18 1.69 -20.37
N ASP A 71 -2.74 0.71 -19.65
CA ASP A 71 -3.83 0.92 -18.70
C ASP A 71 -3.28 1.28 -17.31
N MET A 72 -3.08 2.57 -17.06
CA MET A 72 -2.52 3.06 -15.80
C MET A 72 -3.35 2.69 -14.56
N VAL A 73 -4.65 2.42 -14.72
CA VAL A 73 -5.52 2.01 -13.61
C VAL A 73 -5.33 0.54 -13.29
N LYS A 74 -5.12 -0.30 -14.31
CA LYS A 74 -4.87 -1.74 -14.15
C LYS A 74 -3.40 -2.10 -14.07
N ASP A 75 -2.48 -1.14 -14.18
CA ASP A 75 -1.05 -1.36 -14.15
C ASP A 75 -0.57 -2.20 -12.96
N GLN A 76 0.08 -3.31 -13.25
CA GLN A 76 0.52 -4.31 -12.27
C GLN A 76 2.03 -4.34 -12.08
N THR A 77 2.78 -3.37 -12.61
CA THR A 77 4.24 -3.29 -12.40
C THR A 77 4.62 -3.25 -10.92
N TYR A 78 3.80 -2.63 -10.07
CA TYR A 78 3.99 -2.63 -8.62
C TYR A 78 4.10 -4.04 -8.02
N PHE A 79 3.30 -5.00 -8.52
CA PHE A 79 3.35 -6.38 -8.03
C PHE A 79 4.51 -7.19 -8.64
N LEU A 80 5.18 -6.64 -9.66
CA LEU A 80 6.26 -7.27 -10.42
C LEU A 80 7.62 -6.60 -10.13
N SER A 81 7.65 -5.52 -9.35
CA SER A 81 8.84 -4.70 -9.07
C SER A 81 9.91 -5.42 -8.27
N HIS A 82 9.60 -6.61 -7.72
CA HIS A 82 10.48 -7.41 -6.89
C HIS A 82 10.90 -8.74 -7.56
N LEU A 83 10.73 -8.84 -8.88
CA LEU A 83 11.28 -9.93 -9.68
C LEU A 83 12.81 -9.81 -9.77
N SER A 84 13.50 -10.93 -10.00
CA SER A 84 14.92 -10.88 -10.40
C SER A 84 15.04 -10.70 -11.89
N GLN A 85 16.22 -10.29 -12.34
CA GLN A 85 16.45 -10.14 -13.77
C GLN A 85 16.35 -11.46 -14.52
N ALA A 86 16.84 -12.56 -13.93
CA ALA A 86 16.69 -13.90 -14.48
C ALA A 86 15.22 -14.30 -14.65
N GLN A 87 14.34 -13.84 -13.75
CA GLN A 87 12.92 -14.03 -13.90
C GLN A 87 12.39 -13.17 -15.06
N LEU A 88 12.62 -11.86 -15.02
CA LEU A 88 12.11 -10.89 -15.98
C LEU A 88 12.52 -11.20 -17.43
N LYS A 89 13.77 -11.60 -17.66
CA LYS A 89 14.29 -12.01 -18.98
C LYS A 89 13.46 -13.13 -19.63
N ARG A 90 12.72 -13.94 -18.86
CA ARG A 90 11.90 -15.04 -19.39
C ARG A 90 10.43 -14.68 -19.58
N LEU A 91 9.99 -13.47 -19.25
CA LEU A 91 8.56 -13.11 -19.22
C LEU A 91 8.12 -12.31 -20.43
N ILE A 92 6.88 -12.53 -20.86
CA ILE A 92 6.13 -11.64 -21.75
C ILE A 92 4.75 -11.35 -21.16
N PHE A 93 4.25 -10.14 -21.39
CA PHE A 93 2.96 -9.68 -20.88
C PHE A 93 2.10 -9.14 -22.04
N PRO A 94 1.32 -10.00 -22.72
CA PRO A 94 0.57 -9.62 -23.92
C PRO A 94 -0.51 -8.56 -23.68
N LEU A 95 -0.93 -8.35 -22.43
CA LEU A 95 -1.95 -7.36 -22.09
C LEU A 95 -1.36 -5.96 -21.81
N GLY A 96 -0.02 -5.81 -21.83
CA GLY A 96 0.64 -4.53 -21.53
C GLY A 96 0.23 -3.38 -22.45
N CYS A 97 -0.12 -3.68 -23.70
CA CYS A 97 -0.53 -2.72 -24.72
C CYS A 97 -2.06 -2.61 -24.89
N LEU A 98 -2.85 -3.14 -23.97
CA LEU A 98 -4.31 -3.14 -24.06
C LEU A 98 -4.93 -2.56 -22.80
N SER A 99 -5.96 -1.75 -22.99
CA SER A 99 -6.88 -1.40 -21.90
C SER A 99 -7.72 -2.60 -21.48
N LYS A 100 -8.20 -2.57 -20.24
CA LYS A 100 -9.11 -3.61 -19.74
C LYS A 100 -10.35 -3.78 -20.62
N ASP A 101 -10.89 -2.68 -21.11
CA ASP A 101 -12.08 -2.67 -21.94
C ASP A 101 -11.82 -3.31 -23.31
N GLU A 102 -10.65 -3.07 -23.90
CA GLU A 102 -10.22 -3.75 -25.14
C GLU A 102 -10.07 -5.25 -24.91
N VAL A 103 -9.46 -5.67 -23.80
CA VAL A 103 -9.35 -7.10 -23.46
C VAL A 103 -10.73 -7.75 -23.32
N ARG A 104 -11.71 -7.07 -22.71
CA ARG A 104 -13.10 -7.55 -22.61
C ARG A 104 -13.76 -7.66 -23.98
N LYS A 105 -13.62 -6.63 -24.83
CA LYS A 105 -14.15 -6.65 -26.21
C LYS A 105 -13.56 -7.80 -27.03
N LEU A 106 -12.25 -8.04 -26.93
CA LEU A 106 -11.58 -9.15 -27.60
C LEU A 106 -12.08 -10.50 -27.06
N ALA A 107 -12.22 -10.65 -25.73
CA ALA A 107 -12.74 -11.87 -25.13
C ALA A 107 -14.18 -12.18 -25.60
N THR A 108 -15.03 -11.16 -25.73
CA THR A 108 -16.37 -11.31 -26.30
C THR A 108 -16.32 -11.64 -27.80
N LYS A 109 -15.49 -10.95 -28.56
CA LYS A 109 -15.32 -11.17 -30.02
C LYS A 109 -14.86 -12.59 -30.33
N PHE A 110 -13.95 -13.14 -29.54
CA PHE A 110 -13.43 -14.51 -29.70
C PHE A 110 -14.26 -15.57 -28.96
N ASP A 111 -15.39 -15.18 -28.37
CA ASP A 111 -16.30 -16.06 -27.62
C ASP A 111 -15.59 -16.90 -26.53
N LEU A 112 -14.68 -16.28 -25.77
CA LEU A 112 -13.94 -17.00 -24.75
C LEU A 112 -14.87 -17.41 -23.58
N PRO A 113 -14.75 -18.63 -23.04
CA PRO A 113 -15.63 -19.11 -21.95
C PRO A 113 -15.63 -18.25 -20.68
N ASN A 114 -14.54 -17.49 -20.46
CA ASN A 114 -14.36 -16.62 -19.29
C ASN A 114 -14.67 -15.14 -19.56
N LYS A 115 -15.22 -14.79 -20.73
CA LYS A 115 -15.47 -13.38 -21.15
C LYS A 115 -16.28 -12.56 -20.13
N ASP A 116 -17.25 -13.19 -19.47
CA ASP A 116 -18.14 -12.55 -18.49
C ASP A 116 -17.67 -12.69 -17.04
N ARG A 117 -16.54 -13.37 -16.80
CA ARG A 117 -16.01 -13.58 -15.44
C ARG A 117 -15.57 -12.25 -14.84
N LYS A 118 -16.10 -11.89 -13.67
CA LYS A 118 -15.65 -10.69 -12.93
C LYS A 118 -14.17 -10.78 -12.57
N ASP A 119 -13.53 -9.61 -12.47
CA ASP A 119 -12.13 -9.52 -12.02
C ASP A 119 -12.01 -10.13 -10.62
N SER A 120 -10.94 -10.90 -10.40
CA SER A 120 -10.61 -11.42 -9.08
C SER A 120 -10.35 -10.25 -8.13
N GLN A 121 -10.98 -10.28 -6.96
CA GLN A 121 -10.75 -9.35 -5.86
C GLN A 121 -10.14 -10.15 -4.71
N GLY A 122 -9.15 -9.59 -4.02
CA GLY A 122 -8.43 -10.26 -2.94
C GLY A 122 -7.18 -11.02 -3.39
N ILE A 123 -6.59 -11.76 -2.45
CA ILE A 123 -5.24 -12.33 -2.58
C ILE A 123 -5.24 -13.56 -3.50
N CYS A 124 -4.29 -13.59 -4.43
CA CYS A 124 -4.28 -14.50 -5.58
C CYS A 124 -4.54 -15.98 -5.27
N PHE A 125 -4.03 -16.50 -4.16
CA PHE A 125 -4.09 -17.94 -3.83
C PHE A 125 -5.22 -18.34 -2.86
N LEU A 126 -5.94 -17.38 -2.27
CA LEU A 126 -6.98 -17.67 -1.27
C LEU A 126 -8.35 -17.98 -1.87
N GLY A 127 -8.54 -17.67 -3.15
CA GLY A 127 -9.80 -17.92 -3.85
C GLY A 127 -10.95 -17.14 -3.20
N LYS A 128 -11.90 -17.85 -2.58
CA LYS A 128 -13.10 -17.28 -1.95
C LYS A 128 -12.95 -17.03 -0.44
N ILE A 129 -11.85 -17.46 0.17
CA ILE A 129 -11.64 -17.32 1.61
C ILE A 129 -11.25 -15.87 1.91
N LYS A 130 -11.89 -15.27 2.92
CA LYS A 130 -11.56 -13.92 3.40
C LYS A 130 -10.19 -13.92 4.05
N PHE A 131 -9.40 -12.87 3.84
CA PHE A 131 -8.04 -12.83 4.36
C PHE A 131 -7.97 -12.90 5.89
N ASN A 132 -8.83 -12.16 6.60
CA ASN A 132 -8.87 -12.21 8.06
C ASN A 132 -9.21 -13.60 8.59
N GLU A 133 -10.06 -14.34 7.87
CA GLU A 133 -10.38 -15.73 8.21
C GLU A 133 -9.18 -16.65 7.97
N PHE A 134 -8.44 -16.44 6.87
CA PHE A 134 -7.20 -17.15 6.62
C PHE A 134 -6.18 -16.93 7.75
N ILE A 135 -5.94 -15.68 8.16
CA ILE A 135 -5.02 -15.37 9.26
C ILE A 135 -5.50 -15.99 10.58
N ALA A 136 -6.79 -15.84 10.92
CA ALA A 136 -7.36 -16.42 12.14
C ALA A 136 -7.22 -17.96 12.19
N ARG A 137 -7.31 -18.66 11.05
CA ARG A 137 -7.10 -20.11 10.99
C ARG A 137 -5.65 -20.54 11.27
N HIS A 138 -4.67 -19.67 11.00
CA HIS A 138 -3.25 -20.00 11.14
C HIS A 138 -2.66 -19.56 12.48
N ILE A 139 -3.02 -18.36 12.97
CA ILE A 139 -2.46 -17.80 14.20
C ILE A 139 -3.49 -17.44 15.27
N GLY A 140 -4.77 -17.71 15.00
CA GLY A 140 -5.84 -17.46 15.96
C GLY A 140 -6.19 -15.98 16.16
N GLU A 141 -6.85 -15.72 17.27
CA GLU A 141 -7.15 -14.37 17.78
C GLU A 141 -6.36 -14.14 19.07
N ASN A 142 -5.81 -12.95 19.24
CA ASN A 142 -5.14 -12.53 20.47
C ASN A 142 -5.72 -11.19 20.93
N LYS A 143 -6.70 -11.25 21.83
CA LYS A 143 -7.46 -10.07 22.24
C LYS A 143 -6.55 -9.07 22.95
N GLY A 144 -6.62 -7.82 22.50
CA GLY A 144 -5.87 -6.70 23.07
C GLY A 144 -6.74 -5.44 23.12
N VAL A 145 -6.14 -4.31 23.48
CA VAL A 145 -6.87 -3.04 23.68
C VAL A 145 -6.59 -2.04 22.59
N ILE A 146 -7.59 -1.19 22.31
CA ILE A 146 -7.47 -0.05 21.40
C ILE A 146 -7.44 1.21 22.25
N LEU A 147 -6.38 2.02 22.08
CA LEU A 147 -6.18 3.28 22.79
C LEU A 147 -6.12 4.46 21.81
N GLU A 148 -6.65 5.61 22.18
CA GLU A 148 -6.39 6.87 21.46
C GLU A 148 -4.94 7.32 21.74
N ALA A 149 -4.17 7.56 20.68
CA ALA A 149 -2.74 7.88 20.79
C ALA A 149 -2.48 9.17 21.56
N GLU A 150 -3.34 10.18 21.41
CA GLU A 150 -3.16 11.50 22.01
C GLU A 150 -3.63 11.60 23.47
N SER A 151 -4.71 10.90 23.83
CA SER A 151 -5.33 11.01 25.17
C SER A 151 -5.01 9.84 26.09
N GLY A 152 -4.66 8.67 25.52
CA GLY A 152 -4.59 7.40 26.24
C GLY A 152 -5.96 6.82 26.59
N ASP A 153 -7.05 7.37 26.03
CA ASP A 153 -8.38 6.88 26.33
C ASP A 153 -8.57 5.46 25.79
N PHE A 154 -9.12 4.60 26.63
CA PHE A 154 -9.49 3.24 26.25
C PHE A 154 -10.76 3.25 25.40
N LEU A 155 -10.66 2.80 24.15
CA LEU A 155 -11.74 2.86 23.17
C LEU A 155 -12.44 1.52 22.94
N GLY A 156 -11.84 0.42 23.38
CA GLY A 156 -12.41 -0.92 23.23
C GLY A 156 -11.34 -1.99 23.04
N ASN A 157 -11.78 -3.20 22.71
CA ASN A 157 -10.89 -4.33 22.47
C ASN A 157 -10.81 -4.66 20.99
N HIS A 158 -9.67 -5.20 20.57
CA HIS A 158 -9.48 -5.81 19.25
C HIS A 158 -9.26 -7.32 19.37
N ARG A 159 -9.32 -8.04 18.24
CA ARG A 159 -9.18 -9.50 18.18
C ARG A 159 -7.75 -10.00 17.91
N GLY A 160 -6.78 -9.10 17.84
CA GLY A 160 -5.41 -9.36 17.41
C GLY A 160 -4.88 -8.19 16.58
N PHE A 161 -3.68 -7.71 16.87
CA PHE A 161 -3.11 -6.55 16.17
C PHE A 161 -2.82 -6.85 14.68
N TRP A 162 -2.68 -8.13 14.32
CA TRP A 162 -2.45 -8.60 12.95
C TRP A 162 -3.66 -8.42 12.03
N PHE A 163 -4.84 -8.08 12.56
CA PHE A 163 -6.00 -7.68 11.75
C PHE A 163 -6.04 -6.18 11.43
N TYR A 164 -4.98 -5.45 11.79
CA TYR A 164 -4.90 -4.00 11.65
C TYR A 164 -3.62 -3.59 10.91
N THR A 165 -3.77 -2.69 9.95
CA THR A 165 -2.66 -2.08 9.19
C THR A 165 -2.56 -0.60 9.52
N ILE A 166 -1.34 -0.07 9.60
CA ILE A 166 -1.13 1.38 9.78
C ILE A 166 -1.84 2.16 8.66
N GLY A 167 -2.61 3.18 9.04
CA GLY A 167 -3.48 3.97 8.14
C GLY A 167 -4.85 3.36 7.84
N GLN A 168 -5.17 2.19 8.40
CA GLN A 168 -6.50 1.61 8.25
C GLN A 168 -7.57 2.46 8.92
N ARG A 169 -8.60 2.83 8.15
CA ARG A 169 -9.79 3.57 8.62
C ARG A 169 -10.99 2.67 8.90
N GLN A 170 -11.21 1.68 8.04
CA GLN A 170 -12.40 0.83 8.09
C GLN A 170 -12.20 -0.38 9.02
N GLY A 171 -13.30 -0.96 9.51
CA GLY A 171 -13.25 -2.15 10.36
C GLY A 171 -12.83 -1.90 11.82
N LEU A 172 -12.64 -0.63 12.22
CA LEU A 172 -12.34 -0.25 13.62
C LEU A 172 -13.58 -0.30 14.52
N CYS A 173 -14.77 -0.06 13.95
CA CYS A 173 -16.06 -0.08 14.67
C CYS A 173 -16.11 0.86 15.89
N LEU A 174 -15.37 1.98 15.84
CA LEU A 174 -15.32 2.98 16.91
C LEU A 174 -16.24 4.18 16.61
N PRO A 175 -17.02 4.68 17.59
CA PRO A 175 -17.81 5.91 17.44
C PRO A 175 -16.92 7.15 17.45
N GLY A 176 -17.43 8.29 16.98
CA GLY A 176 -16.70 9.57 17.09
C GLY A 176 -15.58 9.78 16.08
N GLY A 177 -15.55 9.00 15.00
CA GLY A 177 -14.50 9.03 13.96
C GLY A 177 -14.54 10.25 13.02
N PRO A 178 -13.72 10.24 11.94
CA PRO A 178 -12.96 9.09 11.44
C PRO A 178 -11.76 8.74 12.33
N TRP A 179 -11.54 7.45 12.54
CA TRP A 179 -10.38 6.91 13.23
C TRP A 179 -9.42 6.26 12.23
N TYR A 180 -8.12 6.31 12.52
CA TYR A 180 -7.08 5.63 11.77
C TYR A 180 -6.17 4.89 12.73
N VAL A 181 -5.74 3.69 12.35
CA VAL A 181 -4.64 2.99 13.06
C VAL A 181 -3.36 3.75 12.82
N VAL A 182 -2.64 4.10 13.88
CA VAL A 182 -1.43 4.94 13.77
C VAL A 182 -0.16 4.25 14.22
N GLU A 183 -0.29 3.33 15.18
CA GLU A 183 0.83 2.56 15.74
C GLU A 183 0.32 1.23 16.30
N LYS A 184 1.21 0.23 16.38
CA LYS A 184 0.94 -1.08 17.00
C LYS A 184 2.04 -1.44 17.97
N ASP A 185 1.68 -1.58 19.24
CA ASP A 185 2.58 -2.11 20.27
C ASP A 185 2.40 -3.62 20.37
N ILE A 186 3.30 -4.34 19.71
CA ILE A 186 3.28 -5.80 19.60
C ILE A 186 3.53 -6.46 20.95
N LYS A 187 4.48 -5.91 21.73
CA LYS A 187 4.87 -6.44 23.04
C LYS A 187 3.71 -6.38 24.03
N ASN A 188 2.98 -5.27 24.03
CA ASN A 188 1.89 -5.04 24.96
C ASN A 188 0.49 -5.40 24.42
N ASN A 189 0.42 -5.85 23.16
CA ASN A 189 -0.81 -6.16 22.43
C ASN A 189 -1.81 -4.98 22.44
N VAL A 190 -1.35 -3.83 21.94
CA VAL A 190 -2.14 -2.60 21.85
C VAL A 190 -2.14 -2.07 20.42
N VAL A 191 -3.33 -1.64 19.97
CA VAL A 191 -3.49 -0.88 18.73
C VAL A 191 -3.79 0.57 19.08
N PHE A 192 -2.92 1.48 18.65
CA PHE A 192 -3.17 2.92 18.81
C PHE A 192 -3.93 3.46 17.61
N VAL A 193 -4.92 4.31 17.89
CA VAL A 193 -5.70 5.01 16.86
C VAL A 193 -5.73 6.51 17.10
N SER A 194 -5.97 7.28 16.05
CA SER A 194 -6.07 8.73 16.12
C SER A 194 -7.15 9.27 15.18
N ARG A 195 -7.80 10.36 15.60
CA ARG A 195 -8.70 11.17 14.74
C ARG A 195 -7.94 12.27 13.99
N ASN A 196 -6.77 12.66 14.50
CA ASN A 196 -5.93 13.70 13.93
C ASN A 196 -4.81 13.09 13.08
N TYR A 197 -5.12 12.07 12.28
CA TYR A 197 -4.13 11.30 11.53
C TYR A 197 -3.40 12.13 10.45
N PHE A 198 -4.08 13.12 9.89
CA PHE A 198 -3.54 14.01 8.84
C PHE A 198 -3.07 15.36 9.38
N SER A 199 -2.83 15.51 10.70
CA SER A 199 -2.31 16.78 11.21
C SER A 199 -0.86 17.01 10.77
N ASP A 200 -0.48 18.28 10.70
CA ASP A 200 0.84 18.68 10.19
C ASP A 200 2.00 18.13 11.02
N GLU A 201 1.79 18.00 12.34
CA GLU A 201 2.75 17.43 13.28
C GLU A 201 3.01 15.93 13.07
N LYS A 202 2.17 15.24 12.28
CA LYS A 202 2.25 13.80 12.03
C LYS A 202 2.63 13.47 10.60
N ARG A 203 3.06 14.46 9.83
CA ARG A 203 3.50 14.33 8.44
C ARG A 203 4.62 13.31 8.31
N ARG A 204 4.50 12.44 7.31
CA ARG A 204 5.47 11.38 7.02
C ARG A 204 5.98 11.55 5.59
N ARG A 205 7.27 11.85 5.49
CA ARG A 205 7.98 11.98 4.20
C ARG A 205 9.27 11.18 4.14
N LEU A 206 9.82 10.75 5.28
CA LEU A 206 10.95 9.83 5.32
C LEU A 206 10.49 8.43 5.72
N PHE A 207 11.10 7.43 5.11
CA PHE A 207 11.03 6.06 5.58
C PHE A 207 12.23 5.25 5.08
N ARG A 208 12.57 4.18 5.81
CA ARG A 208 13.60 3.24 5.37
C ARG A 208 13.00 2.06 4.60
N VAL A 209 13.74 1.60 3.62
CA VAL A 209 13.47 0.34 2.91
C VAL A 209 14.68 -0.58 3.01
N GLY A 210 14.42 -1.86 3.22
CA GLY A 210 15.42 -2.92 3.17
C GLY A 210 15.06 -3.96 2.12
N SER A 211 15.86 -5.03 2.03
CA SER A 211 15.70 -6.08 1.02
C SER A 211 15.52 -5.48 -0.38
N LEU A 212 16.38 -4.53 -0.72
CA LEU A 212 16.34 -3.80 -1.98
C LEU A 212 16.60 -4.76 -3.14
N LYS A 213 15.81 -4.58 -4.21
CA LYS A 213 15.94 -5.37 -5.42
C LYS A 213 15.78 -4.51 -6.64
N TRP A 214 16.87 -4.36 -7.38
CA TRP A 214 16.94 -3.63 -8.63
C TRP A 214 16.84 -4.60 -9.81
N LEU A 215 15.98 -4.29 -10.78
CA LEU A 215 15.72 -5.17 -11.91
C LEU A 215 16.92 -5.28 -12.86
N ASN A 216 17.75 -4.25 -12.93
CA ASN A 216 19.04 -4.23 -13.63
C ASN A 216 20.22 -4.64 -12.72
N GLY A 217 19.94 -5.14 -11.50
CA GLY A 217 20.96 -5.58 -10.54
C GLY A 217 21.76 -4.48 -9.84
N LEU A 218 21.60 -3.21 -10.22
CA LEU A 218 22.36 -2.08 -9.65
C LEU A 218 21.42 -0.94 -9.21
N PRO A 219 21.73 -0.23 -8.12
CA PRO A 219 21.00 0.97 -7.76
C PRO A 219 21.08 2.01 -8.89
N PRO A 220 20.05 2.84 -9.09
CA PRO A 220 20.05 3.82 -10.17
C PRO A 220 21.10 4.90 -9.94
N ASN A 221 21.85 5.26 -10.99
CA ASN A 221 22.88 6.32 -10.93
C ASN A 221 22.34 7.68 -10.48
N GLN A 222 21.07 7.97 -10.79
CA GLN A 222 20.37 9.18 -10.36
C GLN A 222 19.29 8.81 -9.33
N ILE A 223 19.64 8.99 -8.06
CA ILE A 223 18.79 8.71 -6.90
C ILE A 223 17.94 9.90 -6.46
N SER A 224 18.21 11.12 -6.97
CA SER A 224 17.59 12.36 -6.51
C SER A 224 16.27 12.74 -7.22
N GLN A 225 15.93 12.05 -8.32
CA GLN A 225 14.76 12.35 -9.15
C GLN A 225 14.08 11.06 -9.59
N LEU A 226 13.49 10.36 -8.63
CA LEU A 226 12.73 9.14 -8.85
C LEU A 226 11.24 9.38 -8.58
N GLU A 227 10.42 8.47 -9.08
CA GLU A 227 9.02 8.35 -8.69
C GLU A 227 8.87 7.04 -7.92
N CYS A 228 7.98 7.00 -6.93
CA CYS A 228 7.68 5.77 -6.21
C CYS A 228 6.18 5.52 -6.05
N LYS A 229 5.86 4.25 -5.86
CA LYS A 229 4.57 3.78 -5.36
C LYS A 229 4.83 3.05 -4.04
N VAL A 230 4.22 3.51 -2.96
CA VAL A 230 4.25 2.85 -1.63
C VAL A 230 3.06 1.90 -1.43
N ARG A 231 2.16 1.86 -2.42
CA ARG A 231 1.01 0.95 -2.52
C ARG A 231 0.55 0.88 -3.98
N HIS A 232 -0.18 -0.17 -4.34
CA HIS A 232 -0.76 -0.29 -5.68
C HIS A 232 -1.80 0.81 -5.95
N GLY A 233 -1.67 1.47 -7.09
CA GLY A 233 -2.57 2.51 -7.57
C GLY A 233 -1.99 3.24 -8.79
N PRO A 234 -2.76 4.15 -9.41
CA PRO A 234 -2.30 4.91 -10.58
C PRO A 234 -1.38 6.08 -10.20
N ALA A 235 -1.45 6.57 -8.96
CA ALA A 235 -0.69 7.73 -8.50
C ALA A 235 0.76 7.38 -8.18
N PHE A 236 1.65 8.32 -8.45
CA PHE A 236 3.07 8.28 -8.11
C PHE A 236 3.39 9.43 -7.15
N CYS A 237 4.40 9.22 -6.32
CA CYS A 237 4.99 10.26 -5.49
C CYS A 237 6.43 10.48 -5.92
N ASN A 238 6.81 11.72 -6.23
CA ASN A 238 8.23 12.03 -6.47
C ASN A 238 9.02 11.77 -5.18
N CYS A 239 10.18 11.16 -5.31
CA CYS A 239 11.05 10.81 -4.20
C CYS A 239 12.53 10.90 -4.55
N SER A 240 13.35 10.99 -3.52
CA SER A 240 14.79 10.74 -3.61
C SER A 240 15.18 9.56 -2.71
N LEU A 241 16.27 8.90 -3.05
CA LEU A 241 16.82 7.77 -2.32
C LEU A 241 18.21 8.14 -1.79
N ILE A 242 18.53 7.72 -0.57
CA ILE A 242 19.88 7.79 0.01
C ILE A 242 20.23 6.38 0.47
N MET A 243 21.29 5.80 -0.09
CA MET A 243 21.74 4.47 0.28
C MET A 243 22.51 4.54 1.61
N GLU A 244 22.12 3.70 2.57
CA GLU A 244 22.83 3.45 3.81
C GLU A 244 23.50 2.07 3.66
N PRO A 245 24.82 1.99 3.39
CA PRO A 245 25.49 0.71 3.26
C PRO A 245 25.35 -0.07 4.57
N GLY A 246 25.01 -1.36 4.47
CA GLY A 246 24.97 -2.23 5.64
C GLY A 246 26.37 -2.39 6.23
N GLU A 247 26.49 -2.35 7.56
CA GLU A 247 27.73 -2.77 8.22
C GLU A 247 27.86 -4.30 8.16
N ASP A 248 29.08 -4.81 7.96
CA ASP A 248 29.50 -6.21 8.09
C ASP A 248 28.40 -7.28 7.88
N GLY A 249 27.99 -7.47 6.62
CA GLY A 249 27.10 -8.58 6.23
C GLY A 249 25.59 -8.32 6.34
N HIS A 250 25.19 -7.09 6.69
CA HIS A 250 23.79 -6.66 6.59
C HIS A 250 23.39 -6.25 5.15
N GLU A 251 22.12 -6.49 4.78
CA GLU A 251 21.58 -6.05 3.49
C GLU A 251 21.58 -4.52 3.37
N ASP A 252 21.79 -3.99 2.16
CA ASP A 252 21.71 -2.55 1.88
C ASP A 252 20.34 -2.00 2.29
N VAL A 253 20.37 -0.92 3.07
CA VAL A 253 19.20 -0.13 3.45
C VAL A 253 19.20 1.14 2.61
N ALA A 254 18.02 1.70 2.36
CA ALA A 254 17.91 3.03 1.78
C ALA A 254 16.86 3.86 2.49
N VAL A 255 17.17 5.14 2.68
CA VAL A 255 16.23 6.15 3.15
C VAL A 255 15.54 6.76 1.93
N VAL A 256 14.22 6.69 1.90
CA VAL A 256 13.37 7.30 0.88
C VAL A 256 12.84 8.62 1.43
N HIS A 257 12.99 9.70 0.68
CA HIS A 257 12.41 11.00 0.98
C HIS A 257 11.35 11.35 -0.06
N LEU A 258 10.10 11.51 0.36
CA LEU A 258 8.96 11.89 -0.47
C LEU A 258 8.87 13.41 -0.62
N SER A 259 8.51 13.85 -1.82
CA SER A 259 8.19 15.27 -2.11
C SER A 259 6.88 15.74 -1.45
N GLN A 260 6.02 14.81 -1.04
CA GLN A 260 4.70 15.05 -0.44
C GLN A 260 4.49 14.10 0.74
N ASP A 261 3.59 14.47 1.64
CA ASP A 261 3.24 13.63 2.80
C ASP A 261 2.49 12.37 2.36
N ASP A 262 2.88 11.22 2.91
CA ASP A 262 2.10 10.00 2.79
C ASP A 262 2.01 9.31 4.15
N GLN A 263 0.78 9.15 4.66
CA GLN A 263 0.54 8.59 5.97
C GLN A 263 0.47 7.05 5.98
N GLY A 264 0.13 6.42 4.85
CA GLY A 264 -0.11 4.98 4.75
C GLY A 264 1.15 4.17 4.50
N LEU A 265 2.30 4.66 4.94
CA LEU A 265 3.54 3.91 4.91
C LEU A 265 3.40 2.82 6.00
N ALA A 266 3.38 1.55 5.59
CA ALA A 266 3.15 0.41 6.48
C ALA A 266 4.29 -0.61 6.32
N ALA A 267 4.91 -1.00 7.43
CA ALA A 267 6.06 -1.90 7.40
C ALA A 267 5.66 -3.26 6.81
N GLY A 268 6.54 -3.86 6.01
CA GLY A 268 6.25 -5.08 5.23
C GLY A 268 5.58 -4.83 3.87
N GLN A 269 5.03 -3.63 3.61
CA GLN A 269 4.64 -3.25 2.25
C GLN A 269 5.88 -2.92 1.41
N PHE A 270 5.70 -2.81 0.10
CA PHE A 270 6.79 -2.50 -0.83
C PHE A 270 6.72 -1.04 -1.28
N ALA A 271 7.88 -0.41 -1.39
CA ALA A 271 8.07 0.80 -2.17
C ALA A 271 8.69 0.40 -3.52
N ALA A 272 7.93 0.59 -4.60
CA ALA A 272 8.40 0.36 -5.97
C ALA A 272 8.88 1.68 -6.58
N PHE A 273 10.05 1.65 -7.21
CA PHE A 273 10.72 2.83 -7.77
C PHE A 273 10.63 2.85 -9.29
N TYR A 274 10.48 4.05 -9.83
CA TYR A 274 10.21 4.29 -11.24
C TYR A 274 11.00 5.49 -11.76
N ARG A 275 11.22 5.49 -13.06
CA ARG A 275 11.65 6.66 -13.84
C ARG A 275 10.78 6.74 -15.08
N GLY A 276 9.82 7.67 -15.08
CA GLY A 276 8.84 7.75 -16.15
C GLY A 276 8.06 6.45 -16.28
N ARG A 277 8.17 5.76 -17.42
CA ARG A 277 7.46 4.50 -17.65
C ARG A 277 8.18 3.25 -17.16
N THR A 278 9.44 3.37 -16.76
CA THR A 278 10.27 2.22 -16.39
C THR A 278 10.19 1.96 -14.88
N CYS A 279 9.89 0.72 -14.51
CA CYS A 279 10.08 0.24 -13.14
C CYS A 279 11.55 -0.15 -12.95
N LEU A 280 12.18 0.41 -11.92
CA LEU A 280 13.60 0.19 -11.63
C LEU A 280 13.79 -0.97 -10.64
N GLY A 281 12.81 -1.20 -9.77
CA GLY A 281 12.93 -2.16 -8.68
C GLY A 281 12.04 -1.80 -7.50
N SER A 282 12.30 -2.43 -6.35
CA SER A 282 11.58 -2.15 -5.11
C SER A 282 12.36 -2.54 -3.87
N GLY A 283 11.95 -2.01 -2.72
CA GLY A 283 12.38 -2.45 -1.39
C GLY A 283 11.18 -2.67 -0.46
N VAL A 284 11.39 -3.41 0.62
CA VAL A 284 10.41 -3.62 1.67
C VAL A 284 10.51 -2.48 2.67
N ILE A 285 9.40 -1.81 2.93
CA ILE A 285 9.28 -0.73 3.91
C ILE A 285 9.55 -1.31 5.31
N LEU A 286 10.50 -0.69 6.02
CA LEU A 286 10.90 -1.09 7.37
C LEU A 286 10.04 -0.37 8.44
N GLU A 287 10.19 -0.79 9.69
CA GLU A 287 9.41 -0.26 10.83
C GLU A 287 9.81 1.18 11.23
N SER A 288 11.04 1.61 10.93
CA SER A 288 11.55 2.94 11.26
C SER A 288 11.39 3.92 10.11
N TRP A 289 10.39 4.80 10.26
CA TRP A 289 10.11 5.97 9.41
C TRP A 289 11.14 7.08 9.68
N ASP A 290 11.43 7.24 10.97
CA ASP A 290 12.42 8.05 11.67
C ASP A 290 12.64 7.37 13.06
N ASP A 291 13.55 7.88 13.89
CA ASP A 291 13.81 7.28 15.21
C ASP A 291 12.69 7.59 16.24
N GLN A 292 11.61 8.27 15.85
CA GLN A 292 10.59 8.80 16.77
C GLN A 292 9.20 8.15 16.63
N GLY A 293 8.86 7.58 15.48
CA GLY A 293 7.57 6.91 15.25
C GLY A 293 6.36 7.86 15.30
N PHE A 294 5.14 7.32 15.33
CA PHE A 294 3.97 8.17 15.54
C PHE A 294 3.94 8.68 16.99
N PRO A 295 3.68 9.98 17.24
CA PRO A 295 3.65 10.50 18.60
C PRO A 295 2.48 9.89 19.38
N VAL A 296 2.82 9.12 20.42
CA VAL A 296 1.89 8.53 21.39
C VAL A 296 2.17 9.16 22.75
N CYS A 297 1.12 9.64 23.44
CA CYS A 297 1.32 10.35 24.71
C CYS A 297 1.79 9.39 25.82
N ALA A 298 2.52 9.93 26.80
CA ALA A 298 3.07 9.14 27.91
C ALA A 298 2.00 8.31 28.64
N ARG A 299 0.82 8.90 28.88
CA ARG A 299 -0.32 8.21 29.50
C ARG A 299 -0.76 6.98 28.70
N ALA A 300 -0.84 7.09 27.38
CA ALA A 300 -1.23 5.96 26.52
C ALA A 300 -0.18 4.83 26.56
N LEU A 301 1.11 5.18 26.59
CA LEU A 301 2.21 4.22 26.73
C LEU A 301 2.24 3.55 28.10
N GLU A 302 1.97 4.29 29.17
CA GLU A 302 1.84 3.74 30.53
C GLU A 302 0.70 2.75 30.62
N ILE A 303 -0.48 3.11 30.07
CA ILE A 303 -1.64 2.21 30.01
C ILE A 303 -1.31 0.96 29.19
N ALA A 304 -0.61 1.10 28.06
CA ALA A 304 -0.21 -0.04 27.25
C ALA A 304 0.65 -1.04 28.04
N ARG A 305 1.55 -0.55 28.91
CA ARG A 305 2.46 -1.39 29.72
C ARG A 305 1.80 -2.07 30.92
N LEU A 306 0.55 -1.78 31.24
CA LEU A 306 -0.16 -2.47 32.32
C LEU A 306 -0.23 -3.98 32.05
N GLU A 307 0.16 -4.77 33.05
CA GLU A 307 0.07 -6.23 33.02
C GLU A 307 -1.40 -6.69 33.00
N ASP A 308 -2.23 -6.12 33.89
CA ASP A 308 -3.66 -6.38 33.93
C ASP A 308 -4.48 -5.22 33.33
N LYS A 309 -4.86 -5.39 32.06
CA LYS A 309 -5.70 -4.45 31.31
C LYS A 309 -7.20 -4.61 31.57
N SER A 310 -7.62 -5.62 32.35
CA SER A 310 -9.03 -5.81 32.70
C SER A 310 -9.60 -4.68 33.56
N LEU A 311 -8.71 -3.94 34.23
CA LEU A 311 -9.02 -2.83 35.13
C LEU A 311 -9.34 -1.50 34.40
N LEU A 312 -9.18 -1.43 33.08
CA LEU A 312 -9.44 -0.21 32.29
C LEU A 312 -10.92 0.20 32.27
N GLY A 313 -11.81 -0.61 32.83
CA GLY A 313 -13.22 -0.30 32.99
C GLY A 313 -13.98 -0.28 31.65
N LYS A 314 -14.88 0.69 31.49
CA LYS A 314 -15.71 0.80 30.29
C LYS A 314 -15.04 1.68 29.23
N PRO A 315 -15.13 1.32 27.94
CA PRO A 315 -14.65 2.17 26.85
C PRO A 315 -15.23 3.59 26.92
N VAL A 316 -14.39 4.58 26.68
CA VAL A 316 -14.78 5.99 26.63
C VAL A 316 -15.78 6.19 25.48
N LYS A 317 -16.95 6.73 25.80
CA LYS A 317 -17.97 7.09 24.81
C LYS A 317 -17.71 8.48 24.27
N ILE A 318 -17.15 8.56 23.06
CA ILE A 318 -17.00 9.83 22.37
C ILE A 318 -18.37 10.30 21.85
N LYS A 319 -18.87 11.42 22.39
CA LYS A 319 -20.08 12.08 21.88
C LYS A 319 -19.73 12.84 20.60
N VAL A 320 -20.38 12.49 19.50
CA VAL A 320 -20.35 13.30 18.26
C VAL A 320 -21.20 14.54 18.54
N LYS A 321 -20.60 15.74 18.52
CA LYS A 321 -21.41 16.97 18.47
C LYS A 321 -22.07 17.03 17.08
N PRO A 322 -23.39 17.23 16.98
CA PRO A 322 -24.00 17.50 15.68
C PRO A 322 -23.33 18.76 15.12
N GLU A 323 -22.84 18.70 13.89
CA GLU A 323 -22.38 19.88 13.18
C GLU A 323 -23.56 20.85 13.07
N ASN A 324 -23.34 22.11 13.48
CA ASN A 324 -24.33 23.17 13.34
C ASN A 324 -24.66 23.34 11.86
N VAL A 325 -25.81 22.81 11.44
CA VAL A 325 -26.44 23.21 10.19
C VAL A 325 -26.80 24.68 10.36
N ILE A 326 -25.99 25.55 9.76
CA ILE A 326 -26.36 26.95 9.57
C ILE A 326 -27.60 26.92 8.67
N THR A 327 -28.76 27.07 9.29
CA THR A 327 -30.02 27.33 8.62
C THR A 327 -30.04 28.83 8.36
N GLU A 328 -29.72 29.24 7.13
CA GLU A 328 -30.06 30.60 6.68
C GLU A 328 -31.59 30.70 6.67
N SER A 329 -32.11 31.44 7.65
CA SER A 329 -33.47 31.95 7.69
C SER A 329 -33.46 33.31 7.00
N GLY A 330 -34.54 33.58 6.25
CA GLY A 330 -34.56 34.50 5.14
C GLY A 330 -34.62 35.99 5.48
N GLU A 331 -34.55 36.80 4.43
CA GLU A 331 -35.60 37.78 4.12
C GLU A 331 -35.42 38.31 2.69
N ALA A 332 -36.55 38.52 2.03
CA ALA A 332 -36.65 39.07 0.69
C ALA A 332 -36.67 40.60 0.77
N ASP A 333 -35.95 41.28 -0.13
CA ASP A 333 -36.43 42.53 -0.71
C ASP A 333 -35.78 42.78 -2.08
N GLY A 334 -36.54 43.41 -2.98
CA GLY A 334 -36.29 43.41 -4.42
C GLY A 334 -35.50 44.60 -4.99
N THR A 335 -35.54 44.64 -6.34
CA THR A 335 -35.32 45.77 -7.27
C THR A 335 -34.01 45.80 -8.07
N GLU A 336 -34.14 45.39 -9.34
CA GLU A 336 -33.62 45.94 -10.61
C GLU A 336 -32.42 46.94 -10.66
N LEU A 337 -31.39 46.62 -11.46
CA LEU A 337 -30.96 47.28 -12.74
C LEU A 337 -29.43 47.23 -13.02
N CYS A 338 -29.12 46.79 -14.25
CA CYS A 338 -28.02 47.11 -15.18
C CYS A 338 -26.57 47.40 -14.72
N GLY A 339 -25.62 46.75 -15.43
CA GLY A 339 -24.31 47.33 -15.73
C GLY A 339 -23.16 46.33 -15.75
N GLY A 340 -22.68 45.96 -16.94
CA GLY A 340 -21.45 45.15 -17.09
C GLY A 340 -20.18 45.99 -16.91
N LEU A 341 -19.10 45.34 -16.46
CA LEU A 341 -17.72 45.44 -16.98
C LEU A 341 -16.76 44.63 -16.09
N GLU A 342 -15.71 44.13 -16.76
CA GLU A 342 -14.68 43.21 -16.31
C GLU A 342 -13.86 43.71 -15.10
N ASN A 343 -13.48 42.80 -14.18
CA ASN A 343 -12.07 42.38 -14.04
C ASN A 343 -11.82 41.38 -12.89
N SER A 344 -10.93 40.44 -13.21
CA SER A 344 -9.98 39.70 -12.36
C SER A 344 -10.43 39.18 -10.98
N ARG A 345 -10.73 37.88 -10.91
CA ARG A 345 -10.58 37.10 -9.67
C ARG A 345 -9.60 35.95 -9.87
N ILE A 346 -8.49 36.04 -9.15
CA ILE A 346 -7.59 34.94 -8.80
C ILE A 346 -8.44 33.89 -8.07
N ALA A 347 -8.69 32.76 -8.72
CA ALA A 347 -9.32 31.62 -8.08
C ALA A 347 -8.28 30.89 -7.23
N ALA A 348 -8.37 31.06 -5.91
CA ALA A 348 -7.72 30.17 -4.97
C ALA A 348 -8.25 28.74 -5.20
N ALA A 349 -7.37 27.84 -5.61
CA ALA A 349 -7.69 26.45 -5.85
C ALA A 349 -8.23 25.78 -4.57
N LYS A 350 -9.42 25.19 -4.66
CA LYS A 350 -9.92 24.25 -3.65
C LYS A 350 -8.92 23.08 -3.52
N PRO A 351 -8.60 22.62 -2.31
CA PRO A 351 -7.80 21.41 -2.14
C PRO A 351 -8.52 20.21 -2.79
N PRO A 352 -7.78 19.27 -3.40
CA PRO A 352 -8.38 18.12 -4.06
C PRO A 352 -9.13 17.25 -3.05
N THR A 353 -10.38 16.92 -3.39
CA THR A 353 -11.19 15.92 -2.72
C THR A 353 -10.44 14.58 -2.68
N PRO A 354 -10.29 13.92 -1.52
CA PRO A 354 -9.68 12.59 -1.46
C PRO A 354 -10.51 11.60 -2.27
N MET A 355 -9.94 11.11 -3.38
CA MET A 355 -10.55 10.04 -4.18
C MET A 355 -10.69 8.78 -3.34
N GLN A 356 -11.83 8.11 -3.51
CA GLN A 356 -12.21 6.87 -2.86
C GLN A 356 -11.11 5.82 -3.02
N GLN A 357 -10.58 5.38 -1.88
CA GLN A 357 -9.65 4.28 -1.75
C GLN A 357 -10.27 2.98 -2.31
N LEU A 358 -9.58 2.36 -3.26
CA LEU A 358 -9.47 0.89 -3.31
C LEU A 358 -8.43 0.51 -2.25
N SER A 359 -8.80 0.68 -0.99
CA SER A 359 -8.09 0.02 0.09
C SER A 359 -8.32 -1.47 -0.11
N PHE A 360 -7.25 -2.26 -0.02
CA PHE A 360 -7.34 -3.68 0.23
C PHE A 360 -8.02 -3.86 1.59
N ILE A 361 -9.35 -3.76 1.58
CA ILE A 361 -10.22 -4.14 2.68
C ILE A 361 -10.60 -5.59 2.38
N PRO A 362 -10.01 -6.56 3.08
CA PRO A 362 -10.64 -7.86 3.15
C PRO A 362 -11.92 -7.69 3.97
N SER A 363 -13.05 -7.57 3.27
CA SER A 363 -14.40 -7.61 3.85
C SER A 363 -14.61 -8.86 4.69
#